data_AF-A0AAE1XIC6-F1
#
_entry.id   AF-A0AAE1XIC6-F1
#
_cell.length_a   1.000
_cell.length_b   1.000
_cell.length_c   1.000
_cell.angle_alpha   90.00
_cell.angle_beta   90.00
_cell.angle_gamma   90.00
#
_symmetry.space_group_name_H-M   'P 1'
#
loop_
_entity.id
_entity.type
_entity.pdbx_description
1 polymer ?
#
loop_
_entity_poly.entity_id
_entity_poly.type
_entity_poly.pdbx_seq_one_letter_code
_entity_poly.pdbx_strand_id
1 'polypeptide(L)'
;MFDANAALEAKNADLKAQLHHAKEAAQEAIANAFQRGRTDGEVASRALGVAEGREAFLCSDEYRKMIAAHRLGGARDFLKTPTFKLTIDIQSARFLKEGFDKCVSQVDHLKGFVDGFDRTRLGPSLDATLQPYPEEVALLTTVADEFEVLAAEVGCPLPL
;
A
#
# COMPACT_ATOMS: atom_id res chain seq x y z
N MET A 1 38.94 -59.69 53.44
CA MET A 1 39.76 -58.67 52.75
C MET A 1 39.65 -58.76 51.22
N PHE A 2 39.37 -59.92 50.63
CA PHE A 2 39.27 -60.06 49.16
C PHE A 2 38.00 -59.43 48.54
N ASP A 3 36.87 -59.44 49.24
CA ASP A 3 35.59 -58.92 48.69
C ASP A 3 35.58 -57.39 48.52
N ALA A 4 36.29 -56.66 49.39
CA ALA A 4 36.39 -55.20 49.33
C ALA A 4 37.21 -54.72 48.11
N ASN A 5 38.20 -55.52 47.67
CA ASN A 5 39.03 -55.17 46.53
C ASN A 5 38.30 -55.36 45.20
N ALA A 6 37.54 -56.46 45.06
CA ALA A 6 36.71 -56.72 43.89
C ALA A 6 35.60 -55.66 43.73
N ALA A 7 34.98 -55.22 44.84
CA ALA A 7 33.99 -54.14 44.83
C ALA A 7 34.60 -52.79 44.41
N LEU A 8 35.85 -52.52 44.80
CA LEU A 8 36.57 -51.30 44.42
C LEU A 8 36.92 -51.30 42.93
N GLU A 9 37.34 -52.43 42.38
CA GLU A 9 37.64 -52.61 40.95
C GLU A 9 36.39 -52.45 40.09
N ALA A 10 35.26 -53.03 40.51
CA ALA A 10 33.97 -52.86 39.82
C ALA A 10 33.53 -51.38 39.81
N LYS A 11 33.66 -50.67 40.93
CA LYS A 11 33.35 -49.23 41.01
C LYS A 11 34.27 -48.38 40.14
N ASN A 12 35.55 -48.73 40.05
CA ASN A 12 36.51 -48.06 39.16
C ASN A 12 36.20 -48.31 37.68
N ALA A 13 35.74 -49.50 37.32
CA ALA A 13 35.32 -49.81 35.95
C ALA A 13 34.06 -49.03 35.56
N ASP A 14 33.07 -48.98 36.46
CA ASP A 14 31.84 -48.20 36.28
C ASP A 14 32.12 -46.69 36.17
N LEU A 15 32.95 -46.13 37.06
CA LEU A 15 33.37 -44.72 36.97
C LEU A 15 34.11 -44.40 35.66
N LYS A 16 34.95 -45.31 35.15
CA LYS A 16 35.61 -45.14 33.86
C LYS A 16 34.62 -45.16 32.70
N ALA A 17 33.62 -46.04 32.75
CA ALA A 17 32.56 -46.10 31.74
C ALA A 17 31.70 -44.82 31.74
N GLN A 18 31.31 -44.34 32.93
CA GLN A 18 30.58 -43.08 33.08
C GLN A 18 31.40 -41.88 32.59
N LEU A 19 32.71 -41.86 32.88
CA LEU A 19 33.60 -40.81 32.42
C LEU A 19 33.78 -40.84 30.90
N HIS A 20 33.84 -42.02 30.27
CA HIS A 20 33.87 -42.15 28.82
C HIS A 20 32.58 -41.64 28.18
N HIS A 21 31.42 -42.10 28.67
CA HIS A 21 30.12 -41.67 28.20
C HIS A 21 29.90 -40.16 28.37
N ALA A 22 30.32 -39.59 29.51
CA ALA A 22 30.26 -38.15 29.74
C ALA A 22 31.16 -37.35 28.79
N LYS A 23 32.34 -37.89 28.44
CA LYS A 23 33.23 -37.26 27.45
C LYS A 23 32.64 -37.28 26.06
N GLU A 24 32.05 -38.40 25.64
CA GLU A 24 31.40 -38.53 24.34
C GLU A 24 30.19 -37.59 24.24
N ALA A 25 29.32 -37.57 25.25
CA ALA A 25 28.18 -36.67 25.31
C ALA A 25 28.61 -35.19 25.29
N ALA A 26 29.69 -34.83 25.99
CA ALA A 26 30.23 -33.48 25.96
C ALA A 26 30.80 -33.11 24.58
N GLN A 27 31.52 -34.03 23.92
CA GLN A 27 32.03 -33.82 22.57
C GLN A 27 30.90 -33.64 21.55
N GLU A 28 29.85 -34.44 21.64
CA GLU A 28 28.67 -34.33 20.79
C GLU A 28 27.93 -33.00 21.04
N ALA A 29 27.75 -32.60 22.30
CA ALA A 29 27.14 -31.32 22.65
C ALA A 29 27.93 -30.13 22.10
N ILE A 30 29.27 -30.18 22.15
CA ILE A 30 30.16 -29.17 21.57
C ILE A 30 30.00 -29.12 20.05
N ALA A 31 30.01 -30.27 19.37
CA ALA A 31 29.83 -30.34 17.91
C ALA A 31 28.47 -29.78 17.49
N ASN A 32 27.40 -30.13 18.21
CA ASN A 32 26.04 -29.65 17.96
C ASN A 32 25.88 -28.16 18.26
N ALA A 33 26.54 -27.63 19.28
CA ALA A 33 26.53 -26.20 19.59
C ALA A 33 27.29 -25.39 18.52
N PHE A 34 28.44 -25.91 18.07
CA PHE A 34 29.22 -25.29 17.00
C PHE A 34 28.43 -25.23 15.69
N GLN A 35 27.80 -26.34 15.30
CA GLN A 35 27.03 -26.40 14.06
C GLN A 35 25.82 -25.47 14.10
N ARG A 36 25.11 -25.40 15.24
CA ARG A 36 24.03 -24.44 15.45
C ARG A 36 24.50 -23.00 15.38
N GLY A 37 25.58 -22.66 16.09
CA GLY A 37 26.15 -21.31 16.05
C GLY A 37 26.57 -20.90 14.63
N ARG A 38 27.07 -21.84 13.83
CA ARG A 38 27.39 -21.60 12.43
C ARG A 38 26.14 -21.32 11.59
N THR A 39 25.11 -22.16 11.67
CA THR A 39 23.88 -21.96 10.90
C THR A 39 23.18 -20.67 11.29
N ASP A 40 23.14 -20.35 12.58
CA ASP A 40 22.51 -19.14 13.09
C ASP A 40 23.29 -17.90 12.63
N GLY A 41 24.62 -17.96 12.63
CA GLY A 41 25.49 -16.91 12.11
C GLY A 41 25.32 -16.69 10.60
N GLU A 42 25.21 -17.76 9.81
CA GLU A 42 24.97 -17.68 8.36
C GLU A 42 23.60 -17.03 8.05
N VAL A 43 22.55 -17.41 8.79
CA VAL A 43 21.21 -16.83 8.64
C VAL A 43 21.21 -15.35 9.03
N ALA A 44 21.78 -15.00 10.18
CA ALA A 44 21.84 -13.62 10.66
C ALA A 44 22.64 -12.72 9.71
N SER A 45 23.79 -13.19 9.22
CA SER A 45 24.63 -12.43 8.29
C SER A 45 23.95 -12.23 6.94
N ARG A 46 23.22 -13.24 6.44
CA ARG A 46 22.42 -13.12 5.23
C ARG A 46 21.29 -12.11 5.40
N ALA A 47 20.58 -12.16 6.53
CA ALA A 47 19.51 -11.20 6.82
C ALA A 47 20.04 -9.76 6.85
N LEU A 48 21.19 -9.55 7.50
CA LEU A 48 21.87 -8.25 7.53
C LEU A 48 22.25 -7.76 6.13
N GLY A 49 22.92 -8.60 5.34
CA GLY A 49 23.33 -8.22 3.98
C GLY A 49 22.16 -7.94 3.03
N VAL A 50 21.02 -8.64 3.22
CA VAL A 50 19.78 -8.32 2.50
C VAL A 50 19.21 -6.98 2.93
N ALA A 51 19.22 -6.67 4.23
CA ALA A 51 18.74 -5.39 4.76
C ALA A 51 19.60 -4.23 4.26
N GLU A 52 20.93 -4.35 4.36
CA GLU A 52 21.89 -3.37 3.86
C GLU A 52 21.77 -3.16 2.34
N GLY A 53 21.68 -4.26 1.58
CA GLY A 53 21.49 -4.20 0.13
C GLY A 53 20.17 -3.55 -0.27
N ARG A 54 19.10 -3.80 0.49
CA ARG A 54 17.80 -3.15 0.29
C ARG A 54 17.89 -1.65 0.58
N GLU A 55 18.51 -1.25 1.68
CA GLU A 55 18.68 0.16 2.03
C GLU A 55 19.49 0.90 0.97
N ALA A 56 20.63 0.32 0.54
CA ALA A 56 21.45 0.88 -0.53
C ALA A 56 20.67 1.03 -1.84
N PHE A 57 19.84 0.04 -2.21
CA PHE A 57 18.98 0.14 -3.39
C PHE A 57 17.91 1.21 -3.24
N LEU A 58 17.24 1.32 -2.10
CA LEU A 58 16.22 2.34 -1.85
C LEU A 58 16.80 3.77 -1.89
N CYS A 59 18.07 3.93 -1.50
CA CYS A 59 18.78 5.20 -1.59
C CYS A 59 19.41 5.47 -2.97
N SER A 60 19.41 4.50 -3.88
CA SER A 60 20.03 4.61 -5.20
C SER A 60 19.26 5.56 -6.14
N ASP A 61 19.98 6.16 -7.08
CA ASP A 61 19.38 6.99 -8.13
C ASP A 61 18.49 6.18 -9.09
N GLU A 62 18.78 4.90 -9.26
CA GLU A 62 17.99 3.98 -10.10
C GLU A 62 16.59 3.78 -9.51
N TYR A 63 16.50 3.52 -8.21
CA TYR A 63 15.22 3.42 -7.50
C TYR A 63 14.45 4.75 -7.56
N ARG A 64 15.12 5.89 -7.34
CA ARG A 64 14.47 7.21 -7.46
C ARG A 64 13.89 7.46 -8.85
N LYS A 65 14.65 7.16 -9.90
CA LYS A 65 14.19 7.27 -11.30
C LYS A 65 13.02 6.34 -11.58
N MET A 66 13.08 5.10 -11.10
CA MET A 66 12.02 4.11 -11.24
C MET A 66 10.71 4.59 -10.58
N ILE A 67 10.77 5.03 -9.32
CA ILE A 67 9.60 5.56 -8.60
C ILE A 67 9.04 6.82 -9.30
N ALA A 68 9.90 7.72 -9.78
CA ALA A 68 9.46 8.89 -10.52
C ALA A 68 8.71 8.49 -11.82
N ALA A 69 9.22 7.51 -12.56
CA ALA A 69 8.57 7.00 -13.76
C ALA A 69 7.22 6.34 -13.45
N HIS A 70 7.13 5.53 -12.41
CA HIS A 70 5.86 4.90 -11.99
C HIS A 70 4.83 5.93 -11.52
N ARG A 71 5.24 6.95 -10.75
CA ARG A 71 4.36 8.05 -10.34
C ARG A 71 3.79 8.79 -11.54
N LEU A 72 4.64 9.11 -12.52
CA LEU A 72 4.21 9.77 -13.74
C LEU A 72 3.26 8.89 -14.56
N GLY A 73 3.55 7.59 -14.66
CA GLY A 73 2.66 6.61 -15.30
C GLY A 73 1.29 6.57 -14.64
N GLY A 74 1.26 6.39 -13.31
CA GLY A 74 0.03 6.37 -12.53
C GLY A 74 -0.78 7.67 -12.65
N ALA A 75 -0.12 8.83 -12.63
CA ALA A 75 -0.81 10.11 -12.88
C ALA A 75 -1.44 10.17 -14.27
N ARG A 76 -0.72 9.73 -15.32
CA ARG A 76 -1.24 9.70 -16.69
C ARG A 76 -2.41 8.73 -16.84
N ASP A 77 -2.40 7.62 -16.12
CA ASP A 77 -3.49 6.65 -16.17
C ASP A 77 -4.70 7.13 -15.37
N PHE A 78 -4.49 7.77 -14.21
CA PHE A 78 -5.55 8.45 -13.46
C PHE A 78 -6.30 9.47 -14.31
N LEU A 79 -5.59 10.29 -15.11
CA LEU A 79 -6.22 11.27 -16.02
C LEU A 79 -7.11 10.63 -17.09
N LYS A 80 -6.92 9.35 -17.41
CA LYS A 80 -7.76 8.62 -18.37
C LYS A 80 -8.99 7.99 -17.73
N THR A 81 -9.02 7.89 -16.39
CA THR A 81 -10.10 7.21 -15.68
C THR A 81 -11.44 7.89 -15.93
N PRO A 82 -12.54 7.11 -15.95
CA PRO A 82 -13.89 7.67 -16.04
C PRO A 82 -14.18 8.65 -14.88
N THR A 83 -13.71 8.34 -13.67
CA THR A 83 -13.92 9.17 -12.48
C THR A 83 -13.29 10.56 -12.61
N PHE A 84 -12.05 10.65 -13.11
CA PHE A 84 -11.40 11.94 -13.34
C PHE A 84 -12.16 12.76 -14.40
N LYS A 85 -12.54 12.13 -15.52
CA LYS A 85 -13.31 12.80 -16.58
C LYS A 85 -14.64 13.33 -16.06
N LEU A 86 -15.41 12.49 -15.36
CA LEU A 86 -16.67 12.88 -14.74
C LEU A 86 -16.50 14.08 -13.80
N THR A 87 -15.45 14.07 -12.98
CA THR A 87 -15.15 15.18 -12.06
C THR A 87 -14.88 16.48 -12.83
N ILE A 88 -14.09 16.41 -13.90
CA ILE A 88 -13.81 17.56 -14.78
C ILE A 88 -15.08 18.05 -15.47
N ASP A 89 -15.94 17.15 -15.92
CA ASP A 89 -17.20 17.49 -16.60
C ASP A 89 -18.15 18.20 -15.62
N ILE A 90 -18.32 17.67 -14.40
CA ILE A 90 -19.12 18.31 -13.33
C ILE A 90 -18.57 19.70 -13.02
N GLN A 91 -17.24 19.83 -12.86
CA GLN A 91 -16.62 21.11 -12.53
C GLN A 91 -16.78 22.12 -13.67
N SER A 92 -16.65 21.67 -14.92
CA SER A 92 -16.83 22.50 -16.11
C SER A 92 -18.28 22.98 -16.23
N ALA A 93 -19.25 22.09 -16.00
CA ALA A 93 -20.67 22.43 -15.97
C ALA A 93 -20.97 23.47 -14.89
N ARG A 94 -20.35 23.35 -13.71
CA ARG A 94 -20.48 24.34 -12.64
C ARG A 94 -19.98 25.73 -13.05
N PHE A 95 -18.80 25.81 -13.67
CA PHE A 95 -18.27 27.09 -14.15
C PHE A 95 -19.16 27.72 -15.21
N LEU A 96 -19.69 26.91 -16.13
CA LEU A 96 -20.63 27.38 -17.15
C LEU A 96 -21.90 27.96 -16.52
N LYS A 97 -22.48 27.26 -15.54
CA LYS A 97 -23.64 27.75 -14.78
C LYS A 97 -23.34 29.07 -14.08
N GLU A 98 -22.23 29.16 -13.34
CA GLU A 98 -21.84 30.39 -12.64
C GLU A 98 -21.61 31.56 -13.60
N GLY A 99 -21.07 31.31 -14.79
CA GLY A 99 -20.92 32.31 -15.84
C GLY A 99 -22.27 32.77 -16.41
N PHE A 100 -23.18 31.83 -16.67
CA PHE A 100 -24.54 32.13 -17.12
C PHE A 100 -25.30 33.00 -16.10
N ASP A 101 -25.27 32.62 -14.82
CA ASP A 101 -25.95 33.35 -13.74
C ASP A 101 -25.42 34.79 -13.63
N LYS A 102 -24.10 35.00 -13.80
CA LYS A 102 -23.51 36.34 -13.86
C LYS A 102 -24.02 37.16 -15.03
N CYS A 103 -24.10 36.58 -16.23
CA CYS A 103 -24.65 37.26 -17.40
C CYS A 103 -26.11 37.66 -17.19
N VAL A 104 -26.95 36.76 -16.68
CA VAL A 104 -28.36 37.06 -16.36
C VAL A 104 -28.44 38.21 -15.34
N SER A 105 -27.64 38.15 -14.27
CA SER A 105 -27.60 39.21 -13.27
C SER A 105 -27.18 40.58 -13.84
N GLN A 106 -26.25 40.60 -14.80
CA GLN A 106 -25.82 41.84 -15.45
C GLN A 106 -26.92 42.42 -16.35
N VAL A 107 -27.59 41.58 -17.15
CA VAL A 107 -28.73 42.02 -17.97
C VAL A 107 -29.85 42.57 -17.08
N ASP A 108 -30.11 41.93 -15.95
CA ASP A 108 -31.06 42.41 -14.95
C ASP A 108 -30.67 43.78 -14.39
N HIS A 109 -29.41 43.93 -13.98
CA HIS A 109 -28.90 45.19 -13.43
C HIS A 109 -29.02 46.34 -14.44
N LEU A 110 -28.78 46.07 -15.71
CA LEU A 110 -28.88 47.03 -16.80
C LEU A 110 -30.32 47.24 -17.31
N LYS A 111 -31.31 46.55 -16.72
CA LYS A 111 -32.70 46.54 -17.20
C LYS A 111 -32.81 46.16 -18.69
N GLY A 112 -31.97 45.23 -19.14
CA GLY A 112 -31.90 44.79 -20.53
C GLY A 112 -33.02 43.83 -20.93
N PHE A 113 -33.83 43.34 -20.00
CA PHE A 113 -35.00 42.52 -20.31
C PHE A 113 -36.19 43.40 -20.70
N VAL A 114 -36.92 42.97 -21.73
CA VAL A 114 -38.20 43.59 -22.13
C VAL A 114 -39.25 43.40 -21.04
N ASP A 115 -40.11 44.40 -20.83
CA ASP A 115 -41.21 44.31 -19.86
C ASP A 115 -42.12 43.11 -20.17
N GLY A 116 -42.39 42.30 -19.15
CA GLY A 116 -43.17 41.06 -19.27
C GLY A 116 -42.38 39.84 -19.77
N PHE A 117 -41.06 39.95 -19.95
CA PHE A 117 -40.22 38.80 -20.27
C PHE A 117 -40.21 37.78 -19.12
N ASP A 118 -40.55 36.53 -19.44
CA ASP A 118 -40.56 35.42 -18.49
C ASP A 118 -39.14 34.87 -18.27
N ARG A 119 -38.57 35.24 -17.12
CA ARG A 119 -37.22 34.84 -16.71
C ARG A 119 -37.10 33.36 -16.37
N THR A 120 -38.21 32.67 -16.11
CA THR A 120 -38.20 31.23 -15.81
C THR A 120 -37.78 30.39 -17.02
N ARG A 121 -37.80 30.98 -18.22
CA ARG A 121 -37.29 30.39 -19.46
C ARG A 121 -35.78 30.52 -19.64
N LEU A 122 -35.10 31.20 -18.71
CA LEU A 122 -33.63 31.29 -18.68
C LEU A 122 -33.10 30.28 -17.66
N GLY A 123 -32.78 29.08 -18.14
CA GLY A 123 -32.21 28.04 -17.32
C GLY A 123 -31.09 27.32 -18.08
N PRO A 124 -29.89 27.18 -17.52
CA PRO A 124 -28.81 26.40 -18.14
C PRO A 124 -29.12 24.88 -18.17
N SER A 125 -30.20 24.46 -17.50
CA SER A 125 -30.74 23.10 -17.49
C SER A 125 -31.83 22.86 -18.54
N LEU A 126 -32.11 23.85 -19.41
CA LEU A 126 -33.09 23.74 -20.48
C LEU A 126 -32.41 23.50 -21.82
N ASP A 127 -33.03 22.70 -22.66
CA ASP A 127 -32.56 22.40 -24.01
C ASP A 127 -32.91 23.52 -25.02
N ALA A 128 -32.56 23.31 -26.29
CA ALA A 128 -32.85 24.27 -27.37
C ALA A 128 -34.36 24.53 -27.59
N THR A 129 -35.22 23.65 -27.09
CA THR A 129 -36.69 23.75 -27.15
C THR A 129 -37.30 24.25 -25.84
N LEU A 130 -36.47 24.67 -24.89
CA LEU A 130 -36.83 25.14 -23.55
C LEU A 130 -37.49 24.07 -22.67
N GLN A 131 -37.21 22.79 -22.96
CA GLN A 131 -37.61 21.67 -22.13
C GLN A 131 -36.46 21.26 -21.20
N PRO A 132 -36.74 20.74 -19.98
CA PRO A 132 -35.70 20.13 -19.16
C PRO A 132 -35.01 19.00 -19.92
N TYR A 133 -33.69 18.89 -19.78
CA TYR A 133 -32.98 17.71 -20.28
C TYR A 133 -33.56 16.44 -19.62
N PRO A 134 -33.70 15.33 -20.37
CA PRO A 134 -34.17 14.06 -19.81
C PRO A 134 -33.24 13.64 -18.67
N GLU A 135 -33.81 13.12 -17.58
CA GLU A 135 -33.02 12.58 -16.47
C GLU A 135 -32.07 11.50 -17.00
N GLU A 136 -30.76 11.73 -16.88
CA GLU A 136 -29.78 10.70 -17.18
C GLU A 136 -30.00 9.53 -16.22
N VAL A 137 -30.21 8.34 -16.78
CA VAL A 137 -30.31 7.08 -16.05
C VAL A 137 -29.10 7.00 -15.12
N ALA A 138 -29.34 6.92 -13.82
CA ALA A 138 -28.31 6.84 -12.78
C ALA A 138 -27.33 5.69 -13.06
N LEU A 139 -26.25 5.98 -13.79
CA LEU A 139 -25.24 4.99 -14.17
C LEU A 139 -24.08 4.90 -13.15
N LEU A 140 -24.24 5.44 -11.94
CA LEU A 140 -23.10 5.69 -11.04
C LEU A 140 -23.30 5.28 -9.57
N THR A 141 -24.19 4.34 -9.27
CA THR A 141 -24.29 3.76 -7.91
C THR A 141 -23.61 2.40 -7.75
N THR A 142 -23.05 1.81 -8.81
CA THR A 142 -22.44 0.47 -8.76
C THR A 142 -20.94 0.43 -9.01
N VAL A 143 -20.30 1.55 -9.35
CA VAL A 143 -18.83 1.61 -9.37
C VAL A 143 -18.39 1.84 -7.94
N ALA A 144 -18.18 0.76 -7.20
CA ALA A 144 -17.44 0.80 -5.93
C ALA A 144 -16.19 1.65 -6.17
N ASP A 145 -15.95 2.63 -5.31
CA ASP A 145 -14.85 3.57 -5.43
C ASP A 145 -13.55 2.76 -5.56
N GLU A 146 -12.98 2.72 -6.76
CA GLU A 146 -11.77 1.95 -7.05
C GLU A 146 -10.63 2.37 -6.11
N PHE A 147 -10.69 3.59 -5.56
CA PHE A 147 -9.79 4.06 -4.51
C PHE A 147 -10.04 3.44 -3.13
N GLU A 148 -11.29 3.16 -2.73
CA GLU A 148 -11.55 2.41 -1.48
C GLU A 148 -11.09 0.96 -1.59
N VAL A 149 -11.29 0.33 -2.75
CA VAL A 149 -10.83 -1.03 -3.01
C VAL A 149 -9.30 -1.07 -2.98
N LEU A 150 -8.62 -0.13 -3.65
CA LEU A 150 -7.16 -0.03 -3.61
C LEU A 150 -6.63 0.35 -2.22
N ALA A 151 -7.31 1.22 -1.47
CA ALA A 151 -6.91 1.56 -0.10
C ALA A 151 -7.08 0.39 0.87
N ALA A 152 -8.10 -0.45 0.68
CA ALA A 152 -8.29 -1.68 1.44
C ALA A 152 -7.26 -2.77 1.07
N GLU A 153 -6.91 -2.90 -0.22
CA GLU A 153 -5.88 -3.83 -0.69
C GLU A 153 -4.46 -3.40 -0.30
N VAL A 154 -4.19 -2.09 -0.23
CA VAL A 154 -2.89 -1.51 0.18
C VAL A 154 -2.82 -1.31 1.71
N GLY A 155 -3.62 -2.06 2.48
CA GLY A 155 -3.55 -2.17 3.95
C GLY A 155 -2.24 -2.79 4.49
N CYS A 156 -1.10 -2.50 3.86
CA CYS A 156 0.22 -2.70 4.40
C CYS A 156 0.65 -1.39 5.10
N PRO A 157 0.87 -1.39 6.42
CA PRO A 157 1.38 -0.21 7.10
C PRO A 157 2.75 0.13 6.50
N LEU A 158 2.87 1.31 5.89
CA LEU A 158 4.16 1.88 5.55
C LEU A 158 4.98 1.98 6.84
N PRO A 159 6.15 1.33 6.95
CA PRO A 159 7.05 1.61 8.05
C PRO A 159 7.54 3.04 7.86
N LEU A 160 7.20 3.89 8.84
CA LEU A 160 7.84 5.20 9.06
C LEU A 160 9.35 5.04 9.19
#